data_AF-A0A2E4DHT0-F1
#
_entry.id   AF-A0A2E4DHT0-F1
#
_cell.length_a   1.000
_cell.length_b   1.000
_cell.length_c   1.000
_cell.angle_alpha   90.00
_cell.angle_beta   90.00
_cell.angle_gamma   90.00
#
_symmetry.space_group_name_H-M   'P 1'
#
loop_
_entity.id
_entity.type
_entity.pdbx_description
1 polymer ?
#
loop_
_entity_poly.entity_id
_entity_poly.type
_entity_poly.pdbx_seq_one_letter_code
_entity_poly.pdbx_strand_id
1 'polypeptide(L)'
;MNSDIKSGVGFIIPLGAIIGFFTALFLGEHLLSICIAIAGILIWFLYMVIMELSPPSNLGNLIMFFGILLSIGVFMGFGVTQNMWGGIEFVSEGSLFALVVLFFSILTGMLFRNQPFVQPAGPRNNLSDQEKRWIENALKDNNVKADVNDPKVIVVKQESNDKEKDVSADDHKSENDQYNNPYVYAYPPEYYYDEDDYEDDYEDDYEE
;
A
#
# COMPACT_ATOMS: atom_id res chain seq x y z
N MET A 1 2.72 21.57 -13.11
CA MET A 1 3.63 22.06 -12.05
C MET A 1 2.91 22.82 -10.92
N ASN A 2 1.57 22.77 -10.79
CA ASN A 2 0.82 23.46 -9.73
C ASN A 2 0.14 22.50 -8.73
N SER A 3 0.31 21.19 -8.92
CA SER A 3 -0.25 20.12 -8.09
C SER A 3 0.62 19.76 -6.89
N ASP A 4 1.93 20.03 -6.97
CA ASP A 4 2.90 19.63 -5.96
C ASP A 4 2.79 20.48 -4.68
N ILE A 5 2.37 21.73 -4.83
CA ILE A 5 2.17 22.67 -3.70
C ILE A 5 0.92 22.29 -2.89
N LYS A 6 -0.13 21.72 -3.52
CA LYS A 6 -1.36 21.32 -2.81
C LYS A 6 -1.20 20.03 -2.02
N SER A 7 -0.33 19.11 -2.49
CA SER A 7 0.01 17.88 -1.78
C SER A 7 0.97 18.14 -0.60
N GLY A 8 1.88 19.11 -0.72
CA GLY A 8 2.86 19.42 0.34
C GLY A 8 2.27 20.05 1.61
N VAL A 9 1.15 20.76 1.52
CA VAL A 9 0.49 21.40 2.70
C VAL A 9 0.04 20.36 3.74
N GLY A 10 -0.32 19.14 3.30
CA GLY A 10 -0.74 18.07 4.20
C GLY A 10 0.37 17.58 5.15
N PHE A 11 1.64 17.85 4.88
CA PHE A 11 2.76 17.44 5.74
C PHE A 11 3.08 18.43 6.86
N ILE A 12 2.52 19.64 6.84
CA ILE A 12 2.79 20.67 7.86
C ILE A 12 2.23 20.25 9.23
N ILE A 13 1.05 19.65 9.24
CA ILE A 13 0.38 19.17 10.46
C ILE A 13 1.23 18.10 11.18
N PRO A 14 1.65 17.00 10.52
CA PRO A 14 2.47 15.98 11.17
C PRO A 14 3.85 16.52 11.55
N LEU A 15 4.43 17.44 10.76
CA LEU A 15 5.68 18.10 11.13
C LEU A 15 5.55 18.90 12.44
N GLY A 16 4.47 19.67 12.58
CA GLY A 16 4.16 20.41 13.81
C GLY A 16 3.98 19.49 15.02
N ALA A 17 3.32 18.34 14.83
CA ALA A 17 3.16 17.34 15.87
C ALA A 17 4.50 16.74 16.32
N ILE A 18 5.43 16.49 15.40
CA ILE A 18 6.78 15.99 15.74
C ILE A 18 7.53 17.00 16.61
N ILE A 19 7.48 18.29 16.24
CA ILE A 19 8.12 19.37 17.02
C ILE A 19 7.48 19.47 18.41
N GLY A 20 6.15 19.42 18.50
CA GLY A 20 5.42 19.44 19.76
C GLY A 20 5.75 18.24 20.65
N PHE A 21 5.86 17.03 20.06
CA PHE A 21 6.25 15.82 20.76
C PHE A 21 7.63 15.97 21.40
N PHE A 22 8.65 16.33 20.62
CA PHE A 22 10.00 16.49 21.16
C PHE A 22 10.06 17.59 22.21
N THR A 23 9.34 18.69 22.01
CA THR A 23 9.25 19.76 23.01
C THR A 23 8.70 19.22 24.33
N ALA A 24 7.53 18.57 24.32
CA ALA A 24 6.94 17.99 25.53
C ALA A 24 7.82 16.92 26.19
N LEU A 25 8.49 16.09 25.38
CA LEU A 25 9.41 15.07 25.86
C LEU A 25 10.61 15.68 26.59
N PHE A 26 11.19 16.76 26.07
CA PHE A 26 12.31 17.47 26.71
C PHE A 26 11.90 18.23 27.98
N LEU A 27 10.66 18.71 28.06
CA LEU A 27 10.12 19.29 29.29
C LEU A 27 9.88 18.24 30.40
N GLY A 28 10.03 16.95 30.11
CA GLY A 28 9.76 15.85 31.04
C GLY A 28 8.27 15.51 31.18
N GLU A 29 7.40 16.15 30.38
CA GLU A 29 5.97 15.86 30.37
C GLU A 29 5.67 14.73 29.40
N HIS A 30 6.05 13.51 29.77
CA HIS A 30 5.93 12.32 28.92
C HIS A 30 4.47 12.00 28.53
N LEU A 31 3.52 12.14 29.46
CA LEU A 31 2.08 12.00 29.18
C LEU A 31 1.61 12.98 28.10
N LEU A 32 2.04 14.24 28.19
CA LEU A 32 1.66 15.28 27.24
C LEU A 32 2.28 15.01 25.87
N SER A 33 3.53 14.52 25.83
CA SER A 33 4.19 14.05 24.61
C SER A 33 3.38 12.96 23.90
N ILE A 34 2.92 11.95 24.63
CA ILE A 34 2.07 10.87 24.09
C ILE A 34 0.76 11.44 23.53
N CYS A 35 0.10 12.33 24.28
CA CYS A 35 -1.12 13.00 23.83
C CYS A 35 -0.91 13.79 22.53
N ILE A 36 0.19 14.54 22.40
CA ILE A 36 0.52 15.27 21.17
C ILE A 36 0.77 14.33 19.99
N ALA A 37 1.48 13.21 20.19
CA ALA A 37 1.71 12.24 19.11
C ALA A 37 0.38 11.66 18.59
N ILE A 38 -0.51 11.23 19.50
CA ILE A 38 -1.82 10.68 19.15
C ILE A 38 -2.69 11.75 18.49
N ALA A 39 -2.78 12.94 19.07
CA ALA A 39 -3.57 14.03 18.50
C ALA A 39 -3.04 14.47 17.13
N GLY A 40 -1.71 14.52 16.96
CA GLY A 40 -1.07 14.92 15.72
C GLY A 40 -1.40 13.98 14.56
N ILE A 41 -1.27 12.67 14.77
CA ILE A 41 -1.63 11.69 13.74
C ILE A 41 -3.14 11.68 13.48
N LEU A 42 -3.98 11.82 14.51
CA LEU A 42 -5.44 11.87 14.36
C LEU A 42 -5.92 13.10 13.59
N ILE A 43 -5.44 14.30 13.96
CA ILE A 43 -5.78 15.55 13.28
C ILE A 43 -5.32 15.50 11.82
N TRP A 44 -4.16 14.90 11.58
CA TRP A 44 -3.67 14.72 10.22
C TRP A 44 -4.55 13.77 9.40
N PHE A 45 -4.93 12.60 9.95
CA PHE A 45 -5.89 11.70 9.29
C PHE A 45 -7.23 12.40 9.02
N LEU A 46 -7.75 13.12 10.01
CA LEU A 46 -9.00 13.86 9.87
C LEU A 46 -8.90 14.94 8.79
N TYR A 47 -7.78 15.66 8.73
CA TYR A 47 -7.52 16.65 7.69
C TYR A 47 -7.55 16.01 6.29
N MET A 48 -6.92 14.84 6.12
CA MET A 48 -6.92 14.09 4.86
C MET A 48 -8.35 13.68 4.45
N VAL A 49 -9.16 13.23 5.40
CA VAL A 49 -10.56 12.84 5.16
C VAL A 49 -11.39 14.06 4.74
N ILE A 50 -11.30 15.18 5.48
CA ILE A 50 -12.07 16.40 5.19
C ILE A 50 -11.70 17.00 3.84
N MET A 51 -10.41 16.96 3.48
CA MET A 51 -9.92 17.54 2.24
C MET A 51 -10.03 16.58 1.04
N GLU A 52 -10.61 15.40 1.21
CA GLU A 52 -10.72 14.34 0.20
C GLU A 52 -9.38 14.09 -0.52
N LEU A 53 -8.29 14.13 0.24
CA LEU A 53 -6.95 13.97 -0.32
C LEU A 53 -6.68 12.48 -0.55
N SER A 54 -6.16 12.15 -1.74
CA SER A 54 -5.62 10.81 -1.96
C SER A 54 -4.50 10.55 -0.94
N PRO A 55 -4.51 9.41 -0.23
CA PRO A 55 -3.49 9.09 0.74
C PRO A 55 -2.10 9.16 0.09
N PRO A 56 -1.09 9.76 0.75
CA PRO A 56 0.23 9.84 0.16
C PRO A 56 0.80 8.43 -0.02
N SER A 57 1.59 8.22 -1.08
CA SER A 57 2.26 6.93 -1.32
C SER A 57 3.14 6.47 -0.15
N ASN A 58 3.57 7.41 0.70
CA ASN A 58 4.36 7.16 1.92
C ASN A 58 3.52 7.08 3.20
N LEU A 59 2.19 6.89 3.13
CA LEU A 59 1.30 6.83 4.29
C LEU A 59 1.74 5.76 5.30
N GLY A 60 2.07 4.56 4.84
CA GLY A 60 2.58 3.49 5.70
C GLY A 60 3.88 3.86 6.43
N ASN A 61 4.81 4.54 5.74
CA ASN A 61 6.05 5.03 6.36
C ASN A 61 5.77 6.08 7.43
N LEU A 62 4.79 6.96 7.20
CA LEU A 62 4.41 7.98 8.17
C LEU A 62 3.77 7.36 9.42
N ILE A 63 2.89 6.37 9.26
CA ILE A 63 2.31 5.61 10.38
C ILE A 63 3.40 4.93 11.19
N MET A 64 4.35 4.28 10.52
CA MET A 64 5.49 3.63 11.18
C MET A 64 6.34 4.64 11.95
N PHE A 65 6.63 5.80 11.37
CA PHE A 65 7.37 6.87 12.03
C PHE A 65 6.64 7.37 13.29
N PHE A 66 5.35 7.70 13.18
CA PHE A 66 4.56 8.17 14.31
C PHE A 66 4.42 7.14 15.43
N GLY A 67 4.32 5.85 15.12
CA GLY A 67 4.25 4.85 16.18
C GLY A 67 5.61 4.50 16.79
N ILE A 68 6.73 4.71 16.08
CA ILE A 68 8.07 4.72 16.71
C ILE A 68 8.15 5.88 17.72
N LEU A 69 7.70 7.08 17.35
CA LEU A 69 7.63 8.20 18.29
C LEU A 69 6.72 7.87 19.49
N LEU A 70 5.54 7.32 19.22
CA LEU A 70 4.60 6.95 20.27
C LEU A 70 5.20 5.92 21.23
N SER A 71 5.87 4.89 20.71
CA SER A 71 6.53 3.87 21.53
C SER A 71 7.63 4.48 22.41
N ILE A 72 8.45 5.38 21.87
CA ILE A 72 9.46 6.12 22.66
C ILE A 72 8.78 6.94 23.77
N GLY A 73 7.70 7.65 23.45
CA GLY A 73 6.96 8.45 24.42
C GLY A 73 6.38 7.59 25.56
N VAL A 74 5.78 6.46 25.21
CA VAL A 74 5.23 5.49 26.17
C VAL A 74 6.34 4.85 27.01
N PHE A 75 7.46 4.47 26.39
CA PHE A 75 8.62 3.91 27.09
C PHE A 75 9.20 4.90 28.10
N MET A 76 9.35 6.17 27.70
CA MET A 76 9.87 7.21 28.60
C MET A 76 8.86 7.54 29.72
N GLY A 77 7.56 7.51 29.42
CA GLY A 77 6.51 7.85 30.39
C GLY A 77 6.22 6.76 31.43
N PHE A 78 6.29 5.49 31.04
CA PHE A 78 5.87 4.37 31.88
C PHE A 78 6.92 3.27 32.04
N GLY A 79 7.88 3.16 31.13
CA GLY A 79 8.94 2.15 31.17
C GLY A 79 10.18 2.59 31.96
N VAL A 80 10.35 3.89 32.18
CA VAL A 80 11.50 4.48 32.87
C VAL A 80 11.02 5.19 34.13
N THR A 81 11.48 4.77 35.29
CA THR A 81 11.28 5.46 36.56
C THR A 81 12.61 5.90 37.15
N GLN A 82 12.58 7.00 37.91
CA GLN A 82 13.74 7.48 38.64
C GLN A 82 13.61 7.06 40.10
N ASN A 83 14.60 6.33 40.60
CA ASN A 83 14.72 6.03 42.01
C ASN A 83 15.12 7.31 42.77
N MET A 84 14.80 7.41 44.06
CA MET A 84 15.08 8.58 44.92
C MET A 84 16.57 8.94 45.02
N TRP A 85 17.45 8.06 44.55
CA TRP A 85 18.90 8.24 44.48
C TRP A 85 19.39 8.69 43.08
N GLY A 86 18.47 9.00 42.17
CA GLY A 86 18.78 9.39 40.78
C GLY A 86 19.15 8.22 39.87
N GLY A 87 19.00 6.98 40.34
CA GLY A 87 19.16 5.79 39.51
C GLY A 87 17.98 5.60 38.56
N ILE A 88 18.26 5.13 37.34
CA ILE A 88 17.21 4.77 36.38
C ILE A 88 16.79 3.32 36.66
N GLU A 89 15.51 3.11 36.91
CA GLU A 89 14.90 1.79 37.06
C GLU A 89 13.96 1.53 35.88
N PHE A 90 14.04 0.32 35.32
CA PHE A 90 13.21 -0.08 34.20
C PHE A 90 12.00 -0.85 34.70
N VAL A 91 10.82 -0.32 34.43
CA VAL A 91 9.56 -0.97 34.73
C VAL A 91 9.19 -1.85 33.55
N SER A 92 9.23 -3.17 33.76
CA SER A 92 8.96 -4.16 32.71
C SER A 92 7.56 -4.05 32.11
N GLU A 93 6.57 -3.65 32.92
CA GLU A 93 5.18 -3.46 32.49
C GLU A 93 5.04 -2.33 31.46
N GLY A 94 5.58 -1.15 31.76
CA GLY A 94 5.57 -0.01 30.83
C GLY A 94 6.41 -0.26 29.58
N SER A 95 7.53 -0.97 29.72
CA SER A 95 8.35 -1.37 28.58
C SER A 95 7.64 -2.36 27.65
N LEU A 96 6.88 -3.31 28.21
CA LEU A 96 6.10 -4.26 27.42
C LEU A 96 4.98 -3.57 26.67
N PHE A 97 4.29 -2.62 27.31
CA PHE A 97 3.26 -1.82 26.66
C PHE A 97 3.83 -1.00 25.49
N ALA A 98 4.99 -0.36 25.67
CA ALA A 98 5.69 0.35 24.59
C ALA A 98 6.08 -0.56 23.41
N LEU A 99 6.49 -1.80 23.71
CA LEU A 99 6.87 -2.79 22.69
C LEU A 99 5.67 -3.28 21.89
N VAL A 100 4.53 -3.52 22.56
CA VAL A 100 3.27 -3.88 21.89
C VAL A 100 2.82 -2.76 20.94
N VAL A 101 2.88 -1.51 21.39
CA VAL A 101 2.58 -0.34 20.55
C VAL A 101 3.50 -0.26 19.33
N LEU A 102 4.80 -0.48 19.53
CA LEU A 102 5.78 -0.49 18.44
C LEU A 102 5.48 -1.60 17.42
N PHE A 103 5.22 -2.81 17.92
CA PHE A 103 4.93 -3.97 17.10
C PHE A 103 3.70 -3.73 16.22
N PHE A 104 2.58 -3.30 16.81
CA PHE A 104 1.37 -3.01 16.06
C PHE A 104 1.55 -1.84 15.09
N SER A 105 2.31 -0.81 15.45
CA SER A 105 2.58 0.30 14.54
C SER A 105 3.40 -0.13 13.33
N ILE A 106 4.46 -0.91 13.50
CA ILE A 106 5.28 -1.39 12.39
C ILE A 106 4.45 -2.28 11.48
N LEU A 107 3.68 -3.22 12.04
CA LEU A 107 2.87 -4.15 11.29
C LEU A 107 1.76 -3.42 10.50
N THR A 108 1.09 -2.46 11.15
CA THR A 108 0.09 -1.59 10.50
C THR A 108 0.72 -0.70 9.43
N GLY A 109 1.90 -0.12 9.70
CA GLY A 109 2.63 0.70 8.75
C GLY A 109 3.11 -0.10 7.53
N MET A 110 3.58 -1.32 7.73
CA MET A 110 3.93 -2.25 6.64
C MET A 110 2.70 -2.64 5.82
N LEU A 111 1.56 -2.92 6.48
CA LEU A 111 0.31 -3.24 5.80
C LEU A 111 -0.10 -2.11 4.85
N PHE A 112 -0.07 -0.86 5.30
CA PHE A 112 -0.42 0.31 4.49
C PHE A 112 0.67 0.77 3.50
N ARG A 113 1.92 0.30 3.66
CA ARG A 113 3.02 0.59 2.72
C ARG A 113 2.85 -0.14 1.39
N ASN A 114 2.28 -1.34 1.44
CA ASN A 114 2.16 -2.23 0.28
C ASN A 114 0.76 -2.23 -0.33
N GLN A 115 -0.14 -1.34 0.11
CA GLN A 115 -1.41 -1.17 -0.58
C GLN A 115 -1.18 -0.19 -1.72
N PRO A 116 -1.24 -0.61 -3.00
CA PRO A 116 -1.70 0.31 -4.02
C PRO A 116 -3.12 0.64 -3.58
N PHE A 117 -3.32 1.78 -2.91
CA PHE A 117 -4.66 2.30 -2.74
C PHE A 117 -5.19 2.35 -4.16
N VAL A 118 -6.11 1.42 -4.47
CA VAL A 118 -6.75 1.32 -5.75
C VAL A 118 -7.33 2.70 -5.94
N GLN A 119 -6.62 3.53 -6.70
CA GLN A 119 -7.21 4.74 -7.22
C GLN A 119 -8.46 4.18 -7.87
N PRO A 120 -9.68 4.61 -7.48
CA PRO A 120 -10.79 4.41 -8.40
C PRO A 120 -10.24 4.90 -9.72
N ALA A 121 -10.33 4.08 -10.76
CA ALA A 121 -9.88 4.38 -12.10
C ALA A 121 -10.66 5.62 -12.58
N GLY A 122 -10.30 6.76 -12.02
CA GLY A 122 -10.67 8.08 -12.44
C GLY A 122 -9.79 8.35 -13.64
N PRO A 123 -10.33 8.97 -14.69
CA PRO A 123 -9.76 9.00 -16.01
C PRO A 123 -8.56 9.96 -16.04
N ARG A 124 -7.46 9.59 -15.40
CA ARG A 124 -6.15 10.08 -15.77
C ARG A 124 -5.72 9.25 -16.97
N ASN A 125 -6.33 9.58 -18.10
CA ASN A 125 -5.84 9.27 -19.44
C ASN A 125 -4.52 10.01 -19.65
N ASN A 126 -3.50 9.70 -18.83
CA ASN A 126 -2.15 10.17 -19.04
C ASN A 126 -1.52 9.28 -20.11
N LEU A 127 -2.13 9.35 -21.31
CA LEU A 127 -1.56 8.82 -22.52
C LEU A 127 -0.24 9.56 -22.74
N SER A 128 0.84 8.80 -22.90
CA SER A 128 2.11 9.31 -23.39
C SER A 128 1.89 10.05 -24.70
N ASP A 129 2.70 11.08 -24.97
CA ASP A 129 2.58 11.84 -26.22
C ASP A 129 2.81 10.96 -27.46
N GLN A 130 3.50 9.83 -27.30
CA GLN A 130 3.63 8.80 -28.33
C GLN A 130 2.33 8.03 -28.54
N GLU A 131 1.63 7.65 -27.46
CA GLU A 131 0.35 6.93 -27.52
C GLU A 131 -0.75 7.81 -28.14
N LYS A 132 -0.76 9.11 -27.83
CA LYS A 132 -1.66 10.07 -28.48
C LYS A 132 -1.46 10.11 -29.99
N ARG A 133 -0.20 10.09 -30.47
CA ARG A 133 0.10 10.06 -31.91
C ARG A 133 -0.33 8.75 -32.56
N TRP A 134 -0.19 7.63 -31.87
CA TRP A 134 -0.67 6.35 -32.38
C TRP A 134 -2.18 6.29 -32.49
N ILE A 135 -2.90 6.81 -31.49
CA ILE A 135 -4.37 6.93 -31.53
C ILE A 135 -4.78 7.86 -32.69
N GLU A 136 -4.12 9.00 -32.86
CA GLU A 136 -4.42 9.93 -33.95
C GLU A 136 -4.17 9.31 -35.33
N ASN A 137 -3.06 8.57 -35.49
CA ASN A 137 -2.76 7.85 -36.73
C ASN A 137 -3.78 6.75 -37.01
N ALA A 138 -4.18 5.97 -35.99
CA ALA A 138 -5.19 4.93 -36.13
C ALA A 138 -6.56 5.51 -36.51
N LEU A 139 -6.94 6.66 -35.95
CA LEU A 139 -8.18 7.37 -36.28
C LEU A 139 -8.17 7.89 -37.73
N LYS A 140 -7.03 8.41 -38.19
CA LYS A 140 -6.84 8.91 -39.56
C LYS A 140 -6.85 7.80 -40.59
N ASP A 141 -6.16 6.70 -40.33
CA ASP A 141 -6.05 5.55 -41.24
C ASP A 141 -7.42 4.87 -41.47
N ASN A 142 -8.23 4.78 -40.41
CA ASN A 142 -9.55 4.14 -40.47
C ASN A 142 -10.70 5.10 -40.86
N ASN A 143 -10.39 6.34 -41.25
CA ASN A 143 -11.37 7.40 -41.59
C ASN A 143 -12.56 7.45 -40.60
N VAL A 144 -12.25 7.32 -39.31
CA VAL A 144 -13.27 7.25 -38.25
C VAL A 144 -13.76 8.66 -37.99
N LYS A 145 -14.91 9.02 -38.57
CA LYS A 145 -15.65 10.22 -38.18
C LYS A 145 -16.24 9.97 -36.79
N ALA A 146 -16.18 10.97 -35.93
CA ALA A 146 -16.85 10.96 -34.62
C ALA A 146 -18.37 10.97 -34.83
N ASP A 147 -18.94 9.82 -35.17
CA ASP A 147 -20.38 9.60 -35.16
C ASP A 147 -20.79 9.15 -33.75
N VAL A 148 -21.81 9.80 -33.20
CA VAL A 148 -22.26 9.62 -31.81
C VAL A 148 -22.93 8.25 -31.61
N ASN A 149 -23.29 7.56 -32.70
CA ASN A 149 -24.09 6.34 -32.69
C ASN A 149 -23.29 5.02 -32.74
N ASP A 150 -21.96 5.05 -32.94
CA ASP A 150 -21.14 3.83 -33.00
C ASP A 150 -19.83 3.97 -32.20
N PRO A 151 -19.83 3.62 -30.90
CA PRO A 151 -18.65 3.76 -30.06
C PRO A 151 -17.59 2.70 -30.40
N LYS A 152 -16.42 3.14 -30.90
CA LYS A 152 -15.27 2.28 -31.16
C LYS A 152 -14.29 2.30 -29.99
N VAL A 153 -13.89 1.11 -29.52
CA VAL A 153 -12.96 0.94 -28.40
C VAL A 153 -11.53 0.73 -28.92
N ILE A 154 -10.59 1.58 -28.52
CA ILE A 154 -9.15 1.40 -28.76
C ILE A 154 -8.53 0.86 -27.47
N VAL A 155 -8.07 -0.40 -27.50
CA VAL A 155 -7.36 -0.99 -26.37
C VAL A 155 -5.88 -0.66 -26.52
N VAL A 156 -5.35 0.15 -25.62
CA VAL A 156 -3.92 0.46 -25.54
C VAL A 156 -3.34 -0.31 -24.36
N LYS A 157 -2.32 -1.13 -24.62
CA LYS A 157 -1.55 -1.78 -23.56
C LYS A 157 -0.48 -0.82 -23.08
N GLN A 158 -0.73 -0.18 -21.95
CA GLN A 158 0.23 0.74 -21.33
C GLN A 158 1.14 -0.07 -20.41
N GLU A 159 2.41 -0.20 -20.80
CA GLU A 159 3.45 -0.76 -19.94
C GLU A 159 4.01 0.35 -19.02
N SER A 160 4.09 0.08 -17.72
CA SER A 160 4.75 0.97 -16.76
C SER A 160 6.24 0.99 -17.08
N ASN A 161 6.69 2.11 -17.63
CA ASN A 161 8.09 2.32 -17.97
C ASN A 161 8.90 2.56 -16.68
N ASP A 162 9.21 1.48 -15.97
CA ASP A 162 10.26 1.46 -14.96
C ASP A 162 11.60 1.46 -15.68
N LYS A 163 12.23 2.63 -15.71
CA LYS A 163 13.57 2.80 -16.27
C LYS A 163 14.59 2.09 -15.39
N GLU A 164 15.03 0.91 -15.79
CA GLU A 164 16.31 0.33 -15.35
C GLU A 164 17.28 0.17 -16.52
N LYS A 165 18.56 0.33 -16.19
CA LYS A 165 19.70 0.59 -17.07
C LYS A 165 20.13 -0.63 -17.88
N ASP A 166 20.72 -0.36 -19.05
CA ASP A 166 21.50 -1.29 -19.90
C ASP A 166 22.29 -2.35 -19.12
N VAL A 167 22.11 -3.65 -19.41
CA VAL A 167 23.17 -4.62 -19.75
C VAL A 167 22.59 -5.75 -20.62
N SER A 168 23.38 -6.12 -21.62
CA SER A 168 23.33 -7.22 -22.60
C SER A 168 22.58 -8.52 -22.25
N ALA A 169 22.08 -9.14 -23.33
CA ALA A 169 21.49 -10.47 -23.43
C ALA A 169 22.21 -11.55 -22.61
N ASP A 170 21.45 -12.27 -21.77
CA ASP A 170 21.48 -13.73 -21.73
C ASP A 170 20.18 -14.28 -21.12
N ASP A 171 19.82 -15.46 -21.58
CA ASP A 171 18.57 -16.20 -21.40
C ASP A 171 18.47 -16.77 -19.97
N HIS A 172 17.53 -16.29 -19.14
CA HIS A 172 17.08 -17.02 -17.95
C HIS A 172 15.64 -16.64 -17.56
N LYS A 173 14.71 -17.56 -17.87
CA LYS A 173 13.35 -17.61 -17.32
C LYS A 173 13.39 -17.55 -15.78
N SER A 174 12.92 -16.44 -15.21
CA SER A 174 12.62 -16.31 -13.78
C SER A 174 11.15 -16.65 -13.54
N GLU A 175 10.93 -17.69 -12.74
CA GLU A 175 9.65 -18.31 -12.39
C GLU A 175 8.79 -17.47 -11.39
N ASN A 176 9.05 -16.17 -11.24
CA ASN A 176 8.51 -15.35 -10.15
C ASN A 176 7.34 -14.42 -10.51
N ASP A 177 6.96 -14.30 -11.78
CA ASP A 177 5.92 -13.34 -12.21
C ASP A 177 4.48 -13.83 -11.96
N GLN A 178 4.30 -15.10 -11.55
CA GLN A 178 2.97 -15.68 -11.38
C GLN A 178 2.27 -15.26 -10.07
N TYR A 179 3.02 -14.74 -9.10
CA TYR A 179 2.47 -14.46 -7.75
C TYR A 179 1.76 -13.11 -7.62
N ASN A 180 1.87 -12.21 -8.61
CA ASN A 180 1.35 -10.84 -8.50
C ASN A 180 0.09 -10.58 -9.34
N ASN A 181 -0.59 -11.64 -9.78
CA ASN A 181 -1.82 -11.54 -10.57
C ASN A 181 -3.05 -11.80 -9.66
N PRO A 182 -3.89 -10.79 -9.37
CA PRO A 182 -5.05 -10.93 -8.46
C PRO A 182 -6.15 -11.87 -8.99
N TYR A 183 -6.01 -12.38 -10.21
CA TYR A 183 -6.94 -13.31 -10.84
C TYR A 183 -6.55 -14.79 -10.70
N VAL A 184 -5.39 -15.11 -10.13
CA VAL A 184 -4.91 -16.51 -9.99
C VAL A 184 -5.78 -17.33 -9.04
N TYR A 185 -6.46 -16.69 -8.09
CA TYR A 185 -7.33 -17.35 -7.11
C TYR A 185 -8.82 -17.36 -7.49
N ALA A 186 -9.19 -16.80 -8.64
CA ALA A 186 -10.60 -16.67 -9.02
C ALA A 186 -11.23 -18.00 -9.49
N TYR A 187 -10.43 -19.00 -9.83
CA TYR A 187 -10.90 -20.32 -10.23
C TYR A 187 -10.12 -21.42 -9.52
N PRO A 188 -10.80 -22.41 -8.91
CA PRO A 188 -10.13 -23.63 -8.46
C PRO A 188 -9.55 -24.35 -9.68
N PRO A 189 -8.35 -24.98 -9.57
CA PRO A 189 -7.81 -25.79 -10.65
C PRO A 189 -8.81 -26.91 -10.97
N GLU A 190 -9.26 -26.99 -12.22
CA GLU A 190 -10.07 -28.11 -12.68
C GLU A 190 -9.22 -29.37 -12.60
N TYR A 191 -9.60 -30.27 -11.71
CA TYR A 191 -9.05 -31.61 -11.66
C TYR A 191 -9.47 -32.29 -12.96
N TYR A 192 -8.53 -32.42 -13.90
CA TYR A 192 -8.66 -33.35 -15.00
C TYR A 192 -8.84 -34.74 -14.38
N TYR A 193 -10.07 -35.24 -14.40
CA TYR A 193 -10.31 -36.66 -14.28
C TYR A 193 -9.82 -37.27 -15.60
N ASP A 194 -8.76 -38.07 -15.53
CA ASP A 194 -8.35 -38.92 -16.63
C ASP A 194 -9.49 -39.91 -16.90
N GLU A 195 -10.24 -39.65 -17.98
CA GLU A 195 -11.21 -40.57 -18.58
C GLU A 195 -10.43 -41.72 -19.23
N ASP A 196 -10.16 -42.77 -18.45
CA ASP A 196 -9.77 -44.07 -19.00
C ASP A 196 -11.03 -44.93 -19.21
N ASP A 197 -11.68 -44.71 -20.36
CA ASP A 197 -12.64 -45.60 -21.02
C ASP A 197 -11.95 -46.92 -21.42
N TYR A 198 -12.34 -48.08 -20.86
CA TYR A 198 -12.26 -49.38 -21.56
C TYR A 198 -13.35 -50.38 -21.09
N GLU A 199 -14.39 -50.44 -21.93
CA GLU A 199 -15.03 -51.63 -22.50
C GLU A 199 -15.83 -52.60 -21.60
N ASP A 200 -17.15 -52.55 -21.82
CA ASP A 200 -18.14 -53.62 -21.63
C ASP A 200 -17.66 -54.96 -22.20
N ASP A 201 -17.81 -56.05 -21.42
CA ASP A 201 -18.14 -57.35 -22.00
C ASP A 201 -19.14 -58.08 -21.10
N TYR A 202 -20.35 -58.22 -21.62
CA TYR A 202 -21.45 -58.99 -21.08
C TYR A 202 -21.25 -60.48 -21.43
N GLU A 203 -21.23 -61.37 -20.44
CA GLU A 203 -21.71 -62.75 -20.63
C GLU A 203 -22.57 -63.16 -19.42
N ASP A 204 -23.88 -63.13 -19.65
CA ASP A 204 -24.88 -63.92 -18.93
C ASP A 204 -24.52 -65.41 -19.05
N ASP A 205 -24.61 -66.17 -17.94
CA ASP A 205 -25.33 -67.46 -18.02
C ASP A 205 -25.75 -67.99 -16.65
N TYR A 206 -26.96 -68.52 -16.66
CA TYR A 206 -27.75 -69.02 -15.54
C TYR A 206 -27.41 -70.49 -15.17
N GLU A 207 -27.89 -70.90 -13.99
CA GLU A 207 -28.14 -72.28 -13.52
C GLU A 207 -27.02 -73.06 -12.79
N GLU A 208 -27.14 -73.21 -11.45
CA GLU A 208 -27.70 -74.41 -10.77
C GLU A 208 -28.00 -74.15 -9.28
#